data_AF-A0A919YKV0-F1
#
_entry.id   AF-A0A919YKV0-F1
#
_cell.length_a   1.000
_cell.length_b   1.000
_cell.length_c   1.000
_cell.angle_alpha   90.00
_cell.angle_beta   90.00
_cell.angle_gamma   90.00
#
_symmetry.space_group_name_H-M   'P 1'
#
loop_
_entity.id
_entity.type
_entity.pdbx_description
1 polymer ?
#
loop_
_entity_poly.entity_id
_entity_poly.type
_entity_poly.pdbx_seq_one_letter_code
_entity_poly.pdbx_strand_id
1 'polypeptide(L)'
;MKQSIHKFLLPILGLVTALVMVLPSGLAHATDTKWINQVWNDYKAYNKKITEAYKADQQQMDANYKEYLKQYTDRMNSVENKVLADQKEWNEKLQADLTKLQEQYGGSREKADDLRKYKQMINPKFMDSPMNRYATQANRNFLNSTMWEYAKELNENFLNSKTWKYKKDINPNFLDSPAFKYKNAVNENFLNSPMQKLKMASSKDYVNSPMLRYNLGKISKTKAQQEYAKIYKEQTANLAAIIKANKQAIANTEAETRKELDALHEKSVDDLENQREETLRSISEMRARICGEGLSWQPLLKAQ
;
A
#
# COMPACT_ATOMS: atom_id res chain seq x y z
N MET A 1 10.84 -18.51 3.68
CA MET A 1 11.83 -17.40 3.65
C MET A 1 11.53 -16.49 4.85
N LYS A 2 12.47 -16.35 5.80
CA LYS A 2 12.27 -15.70 7.10
C LYS A 2 11.72 -14.27 6.93
N GLN A 3 10.47 -14.04 7.30
CA GLN A 3 9.88 -12.71 7.36
C GLN A 3 10.49 -11.94 8.53
N SER A 4 11.36 -10.98 8.21
CA SER A 4 11.84 -9.99 9.16
C SER A 4 10.75 -8.95 9.33
N ILE A 5 9.83 -9.20 10.27
CA ILE A 5 8.87 -8.20 10.74
C ILE A 5 9.67 -7.16 11.51
N HIS A 6 10.10 -6.10 10.84
CA HIS A 6 10.64 -4.92 11.52
C HIS A 6 9.49 -4.17 12.20
N LYS A 7 9.18 -4.61 13.42
CA LYS A 7 8.38 -3.85 14.38
C LYS A 7 9.16 -2.60 14.78
N PHE A 8 8.86 -1.46 14.16
CA PHE A 8 9.24 -0.15 14.68
C PHE A 8 7.99 0.60 15.17
N LEU A 9 7.48 0.12 16.31
CA LEU A 9 6.74 0.97 17.24
C LEU A 9 7.79 1.84 17.95
N LEU A 10 8.06 3.02 17.41
CA LEU A 10 8.70 4.08 18.19
C LEU A 10 7.62 4.67 19.11
N PRO A 11 7.71 4.52 20.44
CA PRO A 11 6.80 5.20 21.33
C PRO A 11 7.23 6.67 21.39
N ILE A 12 6.56 7.56 20.68
CA ILE A 12 6.58 8.98 21.05
C ILE A 12 5.58 9.16 22.19
N LEU A 13 5.96 8.66 23.37
CA LEU A 13 5.32 8.97 24.63
C LEU A 13 6.38 9.58 25.55
N GLY A 14 6.08 10.76 26.08
CA GLY A 14 6.82 11.36 27.18
C GLY A 14 7.72 12.53 26.77
N LEU A 15 7.15 13.73 26.75
CA LEU A 15 7.71 14.81 27.57
C LEU A 15 6.62 15.87 27.79
N VAL A 16 5.86 15.72 28.87
CA VAL A 16 5.21 16.87 29.52
C VAL A 16 6.33 17.56 30.28
N THR A 17 6.96 18.57 29.69
CA THR A 17 7.84 19.46 30.44
C THR A 17 6.97 20.26 31.38
N ALA A 18 6.94 19.88 32.66
CA ALA A 18 6.33 20.65 33.71
C ALA A 18 7.04 22.01 33.80
N LEU A 19 6.34 23.07 33.42
CA LEU A 19 6.80 24.44 33.59
C LEU A 19 6.72 24.77 35.10
N VAL A 20 7.84 24.69 35.80
CA VAL A 20 7.95 25.12 37.21
C VAL A 20 7.86 26.65 37.26
N MET A 21 6.83 27.19 37.92
CA MET A 21 6.67 28.64 38.13
C MET A 21 7.27 29.05 39.48
N VAL A 22 8.29 29.92 39.46
CA VAL A 22 8.70 30.75 40.60
C VAL A 22 8.06 32.13 40.43
N LEU A 23 7.36 32.62 41.46
CA LEU A 23 6.62 33.89 41.45
C LEU A 23 7.36 34.99 42.24
N PRO A 24 7.65 36.14 41.63
CA PRO A 24 7.80 37.40 42.36
C PRO A 24 6.55 38.27 42.15
N SER A 25 5.94 38.66 43.26
CA SER A 25 4.90 39.68 43.36
C SER A 25 5.53 41.08 43.24
N GLY A 26 5.18 41.83 42.20
CA GLY A 26 5.57 43.24 42.05
C GLY A 26 4.84 43.91 40.90
N LEU A 27 4.06 44.94 41.21
CA LEU A 27 3.41 45.84 40.26
C LEU A 27 4.41 46.93 39.84
N ALA A 28 4.91 46.88 38.60
CA ALA A 28 5.39 48.04 37.84
C ALA A 28 5.56 47.64 36.36
N HIS A 29 4.91 48.40 35.48
CA HIS A 29 4.83 48.20 34.03
C HIS A 29 6.18 48.44 33.33
N ALA A 30 7.01 47.42 33.26
CA ALA A 30 7.75 47.11 32.06
C ALA A 30 7.22 45.76 31.58
N THR A 31 6.54 45.73 30.43
CA THR A 31 6.04 44.47 29.88
C THR A 31 7.19 43.48 29.85
N ASP A 32 7.02 42.33 30.52
CA ASP A 32 8.01 41.25 30.54
C ASP A 32 8.11 40.62 29.13
N THR A 33 8.79 41.33 28.24
CA THR A 33 9.07 40.94 26.86
C THR A 33 9.89 39.67 26.83
N LYS A 34 10.67 39.38 27.88
CA LYS A 34 11.43 38.14 28.02
C LYS A 34 10.50 36.93 28.05
N TRP A 35 9.42 36.94 28.85
CA TRP A 35 8.47 35.83 28.86
C TRP A 35 7.72 35.66 27.53
N ILE A 36 7.26 36.75 26.92
CA ILE A 36 6.57 36.71 25.60
C ILE A 36 7.51 36.14 24.53
N ASN A 37 8.77 36.59 24.49
CA ASN A 37 9.77 36.10 23.55
C ASN A 37 10.09 34.62 23.80
N GLN A 38 10.13 34.19 25.06
CA GLN A 38 10.31 32.78 25.42
C GLN A 38 9.18 31.92 24.85
N VAL A 39 7.91 32.29 25.09
CA VAL A 39 6.74 31.58 24.56
C VAL A 39 6.81 31.46 23.03
N TRP A 40 7.16 32.54 22.34
CA TRP A 40 7.30 32.53 20.89
C TRP A 40 8.45 31.63 20.42
N ASN A 41 9.59 31.64 21.12
CA ASN A 41 10.72 30.77 20.80
C ASN A 41 10.39 29.29 21.04
N ASP A 42 9.70 28.97 22.12
CA ASP A 42 9.23 27.62 22.44
C ASP A 42 8.25 27.12 21.38
N TYR A 43 7.31 27.97 20.94
CA TYR A 43 6.42 27.66 19.82
C TYR A 43 7.20 27.35 18.54
N LYS A 44 8.15 28.21 18.14
CA LYS A 44 8.95 27.99 16.93
C LYS A 44 9.74 26.68 16.99
N ALA A 45 10.33 26.37 18.14
CA ALA A 45 11.05 25.13 18.36
C ALA A 45 10.12 23.90 18.27
N TYR A 46 8.93 23.97 18.88
CA TYR A 46 7.92 22.93 18.79
C TYR A 46 7.43 22.73 17.35
N ASN A 47 7.07 23.80 16.64
CA ASN A 47 6.61 23.74 15.26
C ASN A 47 7.69 23.13 14.33
N LYS A 48 8.95 23.55 14.49
CA LYS A 48 10.08 22.99 13.75
C LYS A 48 10.18 21.48 13.98
N LYS A 49 10.21 21.04 15.25
CA LYS A 49 10.29 19.62 15.62
C LYS A 49 9.16 18.80 14.98
N ILE A 50 7.92 19.28 15.07
CA ILE A 50 6.76 18.55 14.52
C ILE A 50 6.78 18.53 12.99
N THR A 51 7.17 19.64 12.35
CA THR A 51 7.29 19.72 10.89
C THR A 51 8.38 18.77 10.37
N GLU A 52 9.52 18.70 11.05
CA GLU A 52 10.61 17.77 10.71
C GLU A 52 10.17 16.31 10.89
N ALA A 53 9.48 15.98 11.99
CA ALA A 53 8.92 14.67 12.20
C ALA A 53 7.92 14.27 11.09
N TYR A 54 6.99 15.17 10.73
CA TYR A 54 6.05 14.93 9.62
C TYR A 54 6.77 14.67 8.29
N LYS A 55 7.83 15.44 7.97
CA LYS A 55 8.61 15.21 6.74
C LYS A 55 9.27 13.84 6.72
N ALA A 56 9.87 13.45 7.85
CA ALA A 56 10.49 12.13 7.99
C ALA A 56 9.44 11.01 7.87
N ASP A 57 8.29 11.16 8.52
CA ASP A 57 7.18 10.20 8.42
C ASP A 57 6.68 10.09 6.97
N GLN A 58 6.49 11.20 6.25
CA GLN A 58 6.05 11.17 4.85
C GLN A 58 7.07 10.46 3.95
N GLN A 59 8.36 10.77 4.10
CA GLN A 59 9.42 10.10 3.34
C GLN A 59 9.44 8.59 3.61
N GLN A 60 9.25 8.18 4.86
CA GLN A 60 9.20 6.77 5.23
C GLN A 60 7.97 6.07 4.64
N MET A 61 6.79 6.70 4.68
CA MET A 61 5.57 6.15 4.07
C MET A 61 5.74 5.95 2.57
N ASP A 62 6.29 6.95 1.87
CA ASP A 62 6.54 6.87 0.43
C ASP A 62 7.56 5.78 0.08
N ALA A 63 8.63 5.64 0.88
CA ALA A 63 9.64 4.60 0.70
C ALA A 63 9.06 3.19 0.93
N ASN A 64 8.31 3.00 2.02
CA ASN A 64 7.67 1.73 2.35
C ASN A 64 6.69 1.30 1.25
N TYR A 65 5.89 2.22 0.74
CA TYR A 65 4.95 1.94 -0.34
C TYR A 65 5.65 1.54 -1.63
N LYS A 66 6.74 2.22 -2.01
CA LYS A 66 7.53 1.88 -3.22
C LYS A 66 8.14 0.48 -3.11
N GLU A 67 8.74 0.15 -1.98
CA GLU A 67 9.33 -1.18 -1.75
C GLU A 67 8.25 -2.26 -1.78
N TYR A 68 7.13 -2.02 -1.12
CA TYR A 68 5.95 -2.87 -1.16
C TYR A 68 5.45 -3.13 -2.58
N LEU A 69 5.24 -2.08 -3.38
CA LEU A 69 4.75 -2.21 -4.75
C LEU A 69 5.72 -3.01 -5.61
N LYS A 70 7.03 -2.75 -5.45
CA LYS A 70 8.07 -3.51 -6.14
C LYS A 70 8.02 -4.99 -5.77
N GLN A 71 7.96 -5.32 -4.49
CA GLN A 71 7.91 -6.70 -4.00
C GLN A 71 6.76 -7.50 -4.61
N TYR A 72 5.53 -6.96 -4.60
CA TYR A 72 4.38 -7.66 -5.16
C TYR A 72 4.40 -7.71 -6.69
N THR A 73 4.92 -6.67 -7.35
CA THR A 73 5.11 -6.68 -8.81
C THR A 73 6.10 -7.77 -9.23
N ASP A 74 7.23 -7.88 -8.53
CA ASP A 74 8.24 -8.92 -8.79
C ASP A 74 7.67 -10.32 -8.56
N ARG A 75 6.88 -10.51 -7.49
CA ARG A 75 6.19 -11.77 -7.18
C ARG A 75 5.19 -12.16 -8.28
N MET A 76 4.37 -11.23 -8.75
CA MET A 76 3.45 -11.45 -9.86
C MET A 76 4.20 -11.80 -11.15
N ASN A 77 5.23 -11.01 -11.51
CA ASN A 77 6.06 -11.26 -12.69
C ASN A 77 6.73 -12.64 -12.64
N SER A 78 7.15 -13.09 -11.47
CA SER A 78 7.73 -14.43 -11.30
C SER A 78 6.74 -15.54 -11.64
N VAL A 79 5.48 -15.43 -11.20
CA VAL A 79 4.42 -16.40 -11.54
C VAL A 79 4.18 -16.41 -13.04
N GLU A 80 4.00 -15.24 -13.66
CA GLU A 80 3.72 -15.15 -15.09
C GLU A 80 4.87 -15.69 -15.93
N ASN A 81 6.11 -15.35 -15.61
CA ASN A 81 7.27 -15.84 -16.33
C ASN A 81 7.37 -17.37 -16.28
N LYS A 82 7.05 -17.99 -15.12
CA LYS A 82 7.01 -19.45 -14.99
C LYS A 82 5.93 -20.07 -15.87
N VAL A 83 4.72 -19.52 -15.85
CA VAL A 83 3.59 -20.03 -16.65
C VAL A 83 3.85 -19.85 -18.15
N LEU A 84 4.38 -18.71 -18.58
CA LEU A 84 4.72 -18.47 -19.99
C LEU A 84 5.83 -19.41 -20.48
N ALA A 85 6.83 -19.69 -19.64
CA ALA A 85 7.88 -20.66 -19.96
C ALA A 85 7.32 -22.09 -20.08
N ASP A 86 6.47 -22.51 -19.15
CA ASP A 86 5.80 -23.82 -19.18
C ASP A 86 4.90 -23.96 -20.41
N GLN A 87 4.14 -22.92 -20.78
CA GLN A 87 3.33 -22.90 -22.00
C GLN A 87 4.19 -23.11 -23.25
N LYS A 88 5.35 -22.47 -23.32
CA LYS A 88 6.29 -22.66 -24.43
C LYS A 88 6.77 -24.10 -24.49
N GLU A 89 7.20 -24.67 -23.37
CA GLU A 89 7.67 -26.06 -23.28
C GLU A 89 6.59 -27.06 -23.71
N TRP A 90 5.36 -26.91 -23.21
CA TRP A 90 4.25 -27.79 -23.59
C TRP A 90 3.84 -27.62 -25.04
N ASN A 91 3.85 -26.41 -25.59
CA ASN A 91 3.58 -26.21 -27.01
C ASN A 91 4.58 -26.98 -27.87
N GLU A 92 5.88 -26.92 -27.56
CA GLU A 92 6.91 -27.65 -28.29
C GLU A 92 6.75 -29.17 -28.13
N LYS A 93 6.56 -29.64 -26.90
CA LYS A 93 6.39 -31.08 -26.58
C LYS A 93 5.16 -31.69 -27.24
N LEU A 94 4.03 -31.00 -27.20
CA LEU A 94 2.76 -31.49 -27.77
C LEU A 94 2.77 -31.48 -29.30
N GLN A 95 3.43 -30.51 -29.93
CA GLN A 95 3.60 -30.52 -31.39
C GLN A 95 4.49 -31.68 -31.85
N ALA A 96 5.60 -31.93 -31.15
CA ALA A 96 6.45 -33.09 -31.43
C ALA A 96 5.71 -34.42 -31.23
N ASP A 97 4.87 -34.52 -30.19
CA ASP A 97 4.03 -35.69 -29.95
C ASP A 97 2.98 -35.87 -31.05
N LEU A 98 2.31 -34.80 -31.51
CA LEU A 98 1.38 -34.86 -32.65
C LEU A 98 2.07 -35.37 -33.92
N THR A 99 3.29 -34.90 -34.23
CA THR A 99 4.06 -35.40 -35.39
C THR A 99 4.25 -36.91 -35.32
N LYS A 100 4.69 -37.44 -34.16
CA LYS A 100 4.88 -38.88 -33.96
C LYS A 100 3.57 -39.67 -34.10
N LEU A 101 2.48 -39.15 -33.53
CA LEU A 101 1.16 -39.78 -33.64
C LEU A 101 0.66 -39.79 -35.09
N GLN A 102 0.95 -38.76 -35.86
CA GLN A 102 0.60 -38.69 -37.29
C GLN A 102 1.43 -39.65 -38.13
N GLU A 103 2.73 -39.80 -37.85
CA GLU A 103 3.58 -40.79 -38.50
C GLU A 103 3.08 -42.22 -38.27
N GLN A 104 2.68 -42.53 -37.03
CA GLN A 104 2.25 -43.87 -36.66
C GLN A 104 0.80 -44.19 -37.05
N TYR A 105 -0.11 -43.23 -36.91
CA TYR A 105 -1.56 -43.47 -37.02
C TYR A 105 -2.24 -42.63 -38.11
N GLY A 106 -1.52 -41.78 -38.84
CA GLY A 106 -2.13 -40.85 -39.82
C GLY A 106 -2.85 -41.52 -40.99
N GLY A 107 -2.48 -42.75 -41.33
CA GLY A 107 -3.20 -43.57 -42.32
C GLY A 107 -4.42 -44.31 -41.78
N SER A 108 -4.63 -44.31 -40.45
CA SER A 108 -5.74 -45.03 -39.82
C SER A 108 -7.03 -44.21 -39.90
N ARG A 109 -8.01 -44.73 -40.65
CA ARG A 109 -9.35 -44.15 -40.72
C ARG A 109 -10.05 -44.13 -39.36
N GLU A 110 -9.78 -45.12 -38.50
CA GLU A 110 -10.34 -45.19 -37.14
C GLU A 110 -9.81 -44.06 -36.25
N LYS A 111 -8.53 -43.68 -36.40
CA LYS A 111 -7.87 -42.67 -35.54
C LYS A 111 -7.93 -41.25 -36.11
N ALA A 112 -8.42 -41.06 -37.32
CA ALA A 112 -8.41 -39.77 -38.02
C ALA A 112 -9.13 -38.66 -37.24
N ASP A 113 -10.27 -38.96 -36.63
CA ASP A 113 -11.06 -37.98 -35.87
C ASP A 113 -10.38 -37.59 -34.55
N ASP A 114 -9.83 -38.57 -33.83
CA ASP A 114 -9.10 -38.32 -32.58
C ASP A 114 -7.81 -37.52 -32.84
N LEU A 115 -7.05 -37.84 -33.90
CA LEU A 115 -5.87 -37.06 -34.31
C LEU A 115 -6.23 -35.60 -34.65
N ARG A 116 -7.34 -35.38 -35.37
CA ARG A 116 -7.83 -34.02 -35.67
C ARG A 116 -8.19 -33.26 -34.40
N LYS A 117 -8.89 -33.92 -33.46
CA LYS A 117 -9.29 -33.33 -32.18
C LYS A 117 -8.08 -33.02 -31.31
N TYR A 118 -7.10 -33.93 -31.23
CA TYR A 118 -5.84 -33.70 -30.53
C TYR A 118 -5.11 -32.47 -31.10
N LYS A 119 -4.97 -32.39 -32.43
CA LYS A 119 -4.37 -31.21 -33.11
C LYS A 119 -5.07 -29.90 -32.76
N GLN A 120 -6.40 -29.88 -32.66
CA GLN A 120 -7.14 -28.69 -32.24
C GLN A 120 -6.90 -28.37 -30.75
N MET A 121 -6.91 -29.39 -29.89
CA MET A 121 -6.74 -29.23 -28.45
C MET A 121 -5.39 -28.65 -28.06
N ILE A 122 -4.31 -29.08 -28.72
CA ILE A 122 -2.95 -28.62 -28.45
C ILE A 122 -2.61 -27.27 -29.09
N ASN A 123 -3.50 -26.71 -29.92
CA ASN A 123 -3.22 -25.46 -30.63
C ASN A 123 -3.64 -24.25 -29.78
N PRO A 124 -2.71 -23.42 -29.28
CA PRO A 124 -3.04 -22.26 -28.44
C PRO A 124 -3.79 -21.14 -29.20
N LYS A 125 -3.83 -21.20 -30.54
CA LYS A 125 -4.59 -20.26 -31.38
C LYS A 125 -6.00 -20.75 -31.72
N PHE A 126 -6.32 -22.01 -31.44
CA PHE A 126 -7.66 -22.51 -31.67
C PHE A 126 -8.54 -22.09 -30.50
N MET A 127 -9.54 -21.24 -30.77
CA MET A 127 -10.42 -20.69 -29.75
C MET A 127 -11.03 -21.80 -28.89
N ASP A 128 -11.05 -21.57 -27.58
CA ASP A 128 -11.57 -22.50 -26.57
C ASP A 128 -10.86 -23.86 -26.49
N SER A 129 -9.75 -24.06 -27.21
CA SER A 129 -8.90 -25.23 -26.98
C SER A 129 -8.34 -25.21 -25.56
N PRO A 130 -8.02 -26.39 -24.99
CA PRO A 130 -7.33 -26.47 -23.71
C PRO A 130 -6.04 -25.62 -23.65
N MET A 131 -5.21 -25.62 -24.69
CA MET A 131 -4.01 -24.78 -24.73
C MET A 131 -4.32 -23.29 -24.91
N ASN A 132 -5.40 -22.94 -25.61
CA ASN A 132 -5.84 -21.55 -25.74
C ASN A 132 -6.35 -20.99 -24.42
N ARG A 133 -7.16 -21.76 -23.67
CA ARG A 133 -7.63 -21.37 -22.33
C ARG A 133 -6.47 -21.16 -21.37
N TYR A 134 -5.49 -22.07 -21.38
CA TYR A 134 -4.29 -21.93 -20.59
C TYR A 134 -3.50 -20.65 -20.93
N ALA A 135 -3.24 -20.41 -22.21
CA ALA A 135 -2.59 -19.19 -22.70
C ALA A 135 -3.35 -17.92 -22.32
N THR A 136 -4.68 -17.97 -22.39
CA THR A 136 -5.58 -16.86 -22.08
C THR A 136 -5.50 -16.48 -20.60
N GLN A 137 -5.57 -17.45 -19.69
CA GLN A 137 -5.53 -17.20 -18.25
C GLN A 137 -4.19 -16.62 -17.78
N ALA A 138 -3.10 -16.98 -18.45
CA ALA A 138 -1.75 -16.48 -18.16
C ALA A 138 -1.45 -15.09 -18.74
N ASN A 139 -2.27 -14.57 -19.65
CA ASN A 139 -1.99 -13.34 -20.36
C ASN A 139 -2.51 -12.12 -19.58
N ARG A 140 -1.62 -11.31 -19.00
CA ARG A 140 -1.98 -10.09 -18.26
C ARG A 140 -2.74 -9.03 -19.09
N ASN A 141 -2.70 -9.11 -20.41
CA ASN A 141 -3.38 -8.18 -21.31
C ASN A 141 -4.76 -8.67 -21.77
N PHE A 142 -5.13 -9.91 -21.42
CA PHE A 142 -6.45 -10.46 -21.73
C PHE A 142 -7.43 -10.13 -20.61
N LEU A 143 -8.45 -9.34 -20.91
CA LEU A 143 -9.46 -8.90 -19.93
C LEU A 143 -10.06 -10.10 -19.18
N ASN A 144 -10.18 -9.98 -17.86
CA ASN A 144 -10.69 -11.02 -16.95
C ASN A 144 -9.86 -12.32 -16.91
N SER A 145 -8.65 -12.35 -17.48
CA SER A 145 -7.71 -13.44 -17.20
C SER A 145 -7.24 -13.36 -15.74
N THR A 146 -6.79 -14.49 -15.22
CA THR A 146 -6.19 -14.56 -13.87
C THR A 146 -5.05 -13.55 -13.71
N MET A 147 -4.16 -13.45 -14.69
CA MET A 147 -3.05 -12.51 -14.65
C MET A 147 -3.49 -11.05 -14.85
N TRP A 148 -4.56 -10.79 -15.59
CA TRP A 148 -5.11 -9.44 -15.74
C TRP A 148 -5.71 -8.93 -14.44
N GLU A 149 -6.52 -9.75 -13.74
CA GLU A 149 -7.06 -9.36 -12.43
C GLU A 149 -5.95 -9.10 -11.43
N TYR A 150 -4.90 -9.94 -11.42
CA TYR A 150 -3.75 -9.74 -10.55
C TYR A 150 -3.03 -8.41 -10.87
N ALA A 151 -2.73 -8.16 -12.14
CA ALA A 151 -2.06 -6.93 -12.57
C ALA A 151 -2.90 -5.67 -12.30
N LYS A 152 -4.22 -5.76 -12.49
CA LYS A 152 -5.17 -4.67 -12.22
C LYS A 152 -5.17 -4.25 -10.76
N GLU A 153 -5.26 -5.21 -9.84
CA GLU A 153 -5.27 -4.91 -8.40
C GLU A 153 -3.94 -4.37 -7.89
N LEU A 154 -2.83 -4.68 -8.58
CA LEU A 154 -1.50 -4.11 -8.32
C LEU A 154 -1.28 -2.74 -8.98
N ASN A 155 -2.09 -2.34 -9.94
CA ASN A 155 -1.91 -1.09 -10.66
C ASN A 155 -2.40 0.11 -9.84
N GLU A 156 -1.45 0.95 -9.42
CA GLU A 156 -1.72 2.13 -8.61
C GLU A 156 -2.47 3.27 -9.33
N ASN A 157 -2.64 3.16 -10.65
CA ASN A 157 -3.41 4.09 -11.47
C ASN A 157 -4.81 3.55 -11.81
N PHE A 158 -5.09 2.29 -11.47
CA PHE A 158 -6.42 1.72 -11.65
C PHE A 158 -7.30 2.10 -10.46
N LEU A 159 -8.36 2.87 -10.71
CA LEU A 159 -9.25 3.36 -9.66
C LEU A 159 -9.82 2.20 -8.83
N ASN A 160 -9.81 2.35 -7.51
CA ASN A 160 -10.27 1.36 -6.54
C ASN A 160 -9.47 0.05 -6.48
N SER A 161 -8.36 -0.07 -7.22
CA SER A 161 -7.42 -1.18 -7.01
C SER A 161 -6.88 -1.16 -5.58
N LYS A 162 -6.43 -2.31 -5.11
CA LYS A 162 -5.78 -2.46 -3.80
C LYS A 162 -4.64 -1.46 -3.61
N THR A 163 -3.70 -1.38 -4.56
CA THR A 163 -2.56 -0.46 -4.44
C THR A 163 -2.97 1.00 -4.61
N TRP A 164 -3.99 1.32 -5.41
CA TRP A 164 -4.54 2.67 -5.52
C TRP A 164 -5.09 3.15 -4.17
N LYS A 165 -5.85 2.30 -3.45
CA LYS A 165 -6.39 2.66 -2.12
C LYS A 165 -5.27 3.03 -1.14
N TYR A 166 -4.21 2.23 -1.11
CA TYR A 166 -3.06 2.52 -0.25
C TYR A 166 -2.34 3.81 -0.67
N LYS A 167 -2.04 3.98 -1.97
CA LYS A 167 -1.42 5.20 -2.51
C LYS A 167 -2.22 6.46 -2.19
N LYS A 168 -3.55 6.36 -2.28
CA LYS A 168 -4.48 7.44 -1.96
C LYS A 168 -4.35 7.88 -0.50
N ASP A 169 -4.28 6.93 0.43
CA ASP A 169 -4.27 7.21 1.86
C ASP A 169 -2.96 7.85 2.35
N ILE A 170 -1.83 7.49 1.72
CA ILE A 170 -0.52 8.09 2.01
C ILE A 170 -0.26 9.41 1.26
N ASN A 171 -1.10 9.77 0.29
CA ASN A 171 -0.91 10.97 -0.51
C ASN A 171 -1.46 12.21 0.22
N PRO A 172 -0.62 13.17 0.62
CA PRO A 172 -1.05 14.34 1.37
C PRO A 172 -1.76 15.41 0.53
N ASN A 173 -1.93 15.17 -0.78
CA ASN A 173 -2.68 16.03 -1.69
C ASN A 173 -4.06 15.45 -2.04
N PHE A 174 -4.36 14.22 -1.62
CA PHE A 174 -5.68 13.64 -1.81
C PHE A 174 -6.61 14.11 -0.70
N LEU A 175 -7.71 14.78 -1.06
CA LEU A 175 -8.65 15.34 -0.08
C LEU A 175 -9.17 14.23 0.86
N ASP A 176 -9.24 14.56 2.15
CA ASP A 176 -9.70 13.67 3.23
C ASP A 176 -8.88 12.39 3.46
N SER A 177 -7.76 12.21 2.75
CA SER A 177 -6.82 11.12 3.05
C SER A 177 -6.24 11.28 4.46
N PRO A 178 -5.84 10.18 5.11
CA PRO A 178 -5.11 10.25 6.38
C PRO A 178 -3.86 11.15 6.31
N ALA A 179 -3.07 11.06 5.25
CA ALA A 179 -1.89 11.90 5.06
C ALA A 179 -2.25 13.39 4.89
N PHE A 180 -3.35 13.72 4.20
CA PHE A 180 -3.85 15.09 4.07
C PHE A 180 -4.25 15.68 5.43
N LYS A 181 -5.00 14.91 6.23
CA LYS A 181 -5.42 15.31 7.59
C LYS A 181 -4.20 15.52 8.49
N TYR A 182 -3.20 14.64 8.41
CA TYR A 182 -1.96 14.79 9.15
C TYR A 182 -1.21 16.07 8.72
N LYS A 183 -0.94 16.26 7.42
CA LYS A 183 -0.27 17.45 6.87
C LYS A 183 -0.93 18.75 7.34
N ASN A 184 -2.26 18.82 7.28
CA ASN A 184 -2.98 20.03 7.64
C ASN A 184 -2.99 20.30 9.15
N ALA A 185 -2.98 19.25 9.98
CA ALA A 185 -2.89 19.43 11.43
C ALA A 185 -1.54 20.02 11.88
N VAL A 186 -0.44 19.64 11.20
CA VAL A 186 0.91 20.17 11.50
C VAL A 186 1.20 21.51 10.82
N ASN A 187 0.40 21.91 9.83
CA ASN A 187 0.60 23.15 9.09
C ASN A 187 0.09 24.36 9.90
N GLU A 188 1.01 25.22 10.33
CA GLU A 188 0.71 26.45 11.08
C GLU A 188 -0.09 27.51 10.31
N ASN A 189 -0.21 27.38 8.99
CA ASN A 189 -0.97 28.29 8.13
C ASN A 189 -2.32 27.70 7.68
N PHE A 190 -2.60 26.43 8.01
CA PHE A 190 -3.88 25.82 7.70
C PHE A 190 -4.95 26.30 8.68
N LEU A 191 -6.08 26.74 8.15
CA LEU A 191 -7.16 27.32 8.95
C LEU A 191 -7.66 26.32 10.00
N ASN A 192 -7.80 26.79 11.24
CA ASN A 192 -8.27 26.04 12.40
C ASN A 192 -7.42 24.82 12.78
N SER A 193 -6.23 24.65 12.21
CA SER A 193 -5.32 23.57 12.61
C SER A 193 -4.87 23.74 14.06
N PRO A 194 -4.54 22.64 14.77
CA PRO A 194 -3.94 22.73 16.10
C PRO A 194 -2.67 23.59 16.10
N MET A 195 -1.82 23.47 15.07
CA MET A 195 -0.58 24.24 14.98
C MET A 195 -0.85 25.75 14.75
N GLN A 196 -1.85 26.10 13.93
CA GLN A 196 -2.24 27.50 13.74
C GLN A 196 -2.76 28.10 15.04
N LYS A 197 -3.61 27.37 15.78
CA LYS A 197 -4.13 27.83 17.08
C LYS A 197 -3.01 28.05 18.10
N LEU A 198 -2.00 27.18 18.11
CA LEU A 198 -0.79 27.36 18.92
C LEU A 198 0.00 28.61 18.51
N LYS A 199 0.20 28.84 17.20
CA LYS A 199 0.87 30.03 16.66
C LYS A 199 0.19 31.32 17.13
N MET A 200 -1.13 31.37 16.95
CA MET A 200 -1.97 32.50 17.32
C MET A 200 -1.89 32.80 18.82
N ALA A 201 -1.99 31.76 19.67
CA ALA A 201 -1.90 31.93 21.12
C ALA A 201 -0.50 32.33 21.60
N SER A 202 0.55 31.93 20.87
CA SER A 202 1.96 32.22 21.19
C SER A 202 2.44 33.58 20.67
N SER A 203 1.68 34.21 19.77
CA SER A 203 2.07 35.46 19.12
C SER A 203 1.54 36.69 19.86
N LYS A 204 2.40 37.69 20.08
CA LYS A 204 2.00 39.00 20.60
C LYS A 204 1.30 39.89 19.56
N ASP A 205 1.25 39.47 18.30
CA ASP A 205 0.70 40.27 17.20
C ASP A 205 -0.70 39.78 16.77
N TYR A 206 -1.18 38.67 17.35
CA TYR A 206 -2.48 38.11 17.02
C TYR A 206 -3.59 38.63 17.94
N VAL A 207 -4.68 39.09 17.34
CA VAL A 207 -5.84 39.64 18.05
C VAL A 207 -6.39 38.59 19.03
N ASN A 208 -6.69 39.04 20.25
CA ASN A 208 -7.19 38.20 21.35
C ASN A 208 -6.22 37.13 21.88
N SER A 209 -4.98 37.05 21.41
CA SER A 209 -4.01 36.13 22.00
C SER A 209 -3.72 36.50 23.46
N PRO A 210 -3.43 35.51 24.34
CA PRO A 210 -3.01 35.80 25.71
C PRO A 210 -1.73 36.66 25.74
N MET A 211 -0.82 36.48 24.77
CA MET A 211 0.41 37.27 24.67
C MET A 211 0.13 38.74 24.35
N LEU A 212 -0.72 39.03 23.36
CA LEU A 212 -1.07 40.41 23.00
C LEU A 212 -1.81 41.10 24.15
N ARG A 213 -2.79 40.41 24.75
CA ARG A 213 -3.56 40.96 25.87
C ARG A 213 -2.68 41.27 27.07
N TYR A 214 -1.72 40.41 27.39
CA TYR A 214 -0.72 40.68 28.43
C TYR A 214 0.19 41.86 28.05
N ASN A 215 0.69 41.88 26.80
CA ASN A 215 1.57 42.93 26.29
C ASN A 215 0.92 44.32 26.36
N LEU A 216 -0.38 44.40 26.12
CA LEU A 216 -1.20 45.62 26.22
C LEU A 216 -1.65 45.95 27.65
N GLY A 217 -1.25 45.17 28.66
CA GLY A 217 -1.68 45.36 30.05
C GLY A 217 -3.15 45.02 30.33
N LYS A 218 -3.86 44.37 29.39
CA LYS A 218 -5.28 44.02 29.54
C LYS A 218 -5.52 42.86 30.51
N ILE A 219 -4.48 42.07 30.82
CA ILE A 219 -4.51 40.99 31.81
C ILE A 219 -3.18 40.89 32.56
N SER A 220 -3.21 40.27 33.75
CA SER A 220 -2.02 39.94 34.51
C SER A 220 -1.19 38.84 33.85
N LYS A 221 0.11 38.78 34.17
CA LYS A 221 1.03 37.71 33.73
C LYS A 221 0.49 36.32 34.10
N THR A 222 0.03 36.15 35.34
CA THR A 222 -0.54 34.88 35.83
C THR A 222 -1.74 34.45 34.99
N LYS A 223 -2.65 35.38 34.66
CA LYS A 223 -3.81 35.05 33.83
C LYS A 223 -3.38 34.66 32.41
N ALA A 224 -2.43 35.36 31.83
CA ALA A 224 -1.89 35.06 30.50
C ALA A 224 -1.19 33.69 30.46
N GLN A 225 -0.41 33.35 31.50
CA GLN A 225 0.22 32.05 31.67
C GLN A 225 -0.82 30.92 31.77
N GLN A 226 -1.89 31.10 32.56
CA GLN A 226 -2.96 30.13 32.68
C GLN A 226 -3.71 29.91 31.35
N GLU A 227 -4.09 30.99 30.66
CA GLU A 227 -4.77 30.90 29.36
C GLU A 227 -3.88 30.24 28.30
N TYR A 228 -2.60 30.63 28.23
CA TYR A 228 -1.64 30.01 27.32
C TYR A 228 -1.43 28.52 27.63
N ALA A 229 -1.21 28.16 28.89
CA ALA A 229 -1.00 26.77 29.29
C ALA A 229 -2.21 25.88 28.96
N LYS A 230 -3.42 26.40 29.12
CA LYS A 230 -4.65 25.70 28.71
C LYS A 230 -4.67 25.44 27.20
N ILE A 231 -4.47 26.48 26.39
CA ILE A 231 -4.44 26.35 24.92
C ILE A 231 -3.33 25.40 24.48
N TYR A 232 -2.14 25.54 25.06
CA TYR A 232 -0.99 24.70 24.75
C TYR A 232 -1.31 23.22 25.00
N LYS A 233 -1.83 22.89 26.20
CA LYS A 233 -2.22 21.53 26.56
C LYS A 233 -3.29 20.98 25.60
N GLU A 234 -4.34 21.75 25.34
CA GLU A 234 -5.44 21.32 24.47
C GLU A 234 -4.98 21.06 23.03
N GLN A 235 -4.23 21.99 22.44
CA GLN A 235 -3.84 21.87 21.03
C GLN A 235 -2.72 20.87 20.81
N THR A 236 -1.79 20.70 21.76
CA THR A 236 -0.77 19.63 21.67
C THR A 236 -1.40 18.25 21.83
N ALA A 237 -2.39 18.08 22.73
CA ALA A 237 -3.15 16.84 22.84
C ALA A 237 -3.97 16.55 21.59
N ASN A 238 -4.67 17.56 21.05
CA ASN A 238 -5.42 17.43 19.80
C ASN A 238 -4.50 17.04 18.63
N LEU A 239 -3.36 17.73 18.49
CA LEU A 239 -2.38 17.40 17.47
C LEU A 239 -1.89 15.95 17.60
N ALA A 240 -1.48 15.53 18.80
CA ALA A 240 -1.03 14.16 19.04
C ALA A 240 -2.11 13.12 18.71
N ALA A 241 -3.38 13.40 19.04
CA ALA A 241 -4.50 12.54 18.71
C ALA A 241 -4.71 12.41 17.19
N ILE A 242 -4.67 13.52 16.45
CA ILE A 242 -4.80 13.53 14.99
C ILE A 242 -3.64 12.76 14.35
N ILE A 243 -2.40 13.00 14.79
CA ILE A 243 -1.22 12.29 14.28
C ILE A 243 -1.38 10.79 14.51
N LYS A 244 -1.70 10.37 15.73
CA LYS A 244 -1.89 8.97 16.09
C LYS A 244 -2.99 8.32 15.24
N ALA A 245 -4.15 8.96 15.13
CA ALA A 245 -5.29 8.42 14.39
C ALA A 245 -4.95 8.23 12.90
N ASN A 246 -4.30 9.21 12.26
CA ASN A 246 -3.98 9.11 10.84
C ASN A 246 -2.84 8.13 10.56
N LYS A 247 -1.82 8.05 11.41
CA LYS A 247 -0.80 6.99 11.32
C LYS A 247 -1.42 5.60 11.46
N GLN A 248 -2.35 5.42 12.40
CA GLN A 248 -3.06 4.16 12.58
C GLN A 248 -3.93 3.81 11.36
N ALA A 249 -4.63 4.79 10.79
CA ALA A 249 -5.43 4.58 9.59
C ALA A 249 -4.55 4.10 8.42
N ILE A 250 -3.40 4.73 8.19
CA ILE A 250 -2.45 4.33 7.14
C ILE A 250 -1.93 2.91 7.40
N ALA A 251 -1.54 2.60 8.64
CA ALA A 251 -1.05 1.27 9.00
C ALA A 251 -2.14 0.19 8.81
N ASN A 252 -3.40 0.50 9.10
CA ASN A 252 -4.52 -0.40 8.86
C ASN A 252 -4.73 -0.63 7.35
N THR A 253 -4.73 0.44 6.55
CA THR A 253 -4.82 0.33 5.08
C THR A 253 -3.67 -0.52 4.53
N GLU A 254 -2.43 -0.32 4.99
CA GLU A 254 -1.30 -1.15 4.59
C GLU A 254 -1.53 -2.62 4.92
N ALA A 255 -1.91 -2.94 6.17
CA ALA A 255 -2.10 -4.31 6.63
C ALA A 255 -3.23 -5.02 5.86
N GLU A 256 -4.34 -4.33 5.62
CA GLU A 256 -5.46 -4.85 4.83
C GLU A 256 -5.04 -5.09 3.38
N THR A 257 -4.36 -4.12 2.76
CA THR A 257 -3.92 -4.24 1.37
C THR A 257 -2.93 -5.41 1.19
N ARG A 258 -2.00 -5.60 2.13
CA ARG A 258 -1.08 -6.76 2.13
C ARG A 258 -1.83 -8.08 2.21
N LYS A 259 -2.74 -8.20 3.18
CA LYS A 259 -3.57 -9.40 3.35
C LYS A 259 -4.34 -9.73 2.07
N GLU A 260 -4.97 -8.72 1.47
CA GLU A 260 -5.75 -8.91 0.25
C GLU A 260 -4.88 -9.27 -0.97
N LEU A 261 -3.68 -8.72 -1.09
CA LEU A 261 -2.75 -9.09 -2.17
C LEU A 261 -2.10 -10.46 -1.97
N ASP A 262 -1.85 -10.87 -0.73
CA ASP A 262 -1.38 -12.22 -0.43
C ASP A 262 -2.45 -13.25 -0.80
N ALA A 263 -3.70 -13.01 -0.41
CA ALA A 263 -4.82 -13.86 -0.80
C ALA A 263 -5.03 -13.87 -2.32
N LEU A 264 -4.91 -12.71 -2.98
CA LEU A 264 -4.98 -12.62 -4.44
C LEU A 264 -3.87 -13.44 -5.11
N HIS A 265 -2.64 -13.35 -4.60
CA HIS A 265 -1.53 -14.13 -5.13
C HIS A 265 -1.79 -15.63 -5.02
N GLU A 266 -2.17 -16.10 -3.83
CA GLU A 266 -2.45 -17.52 -3.58
C GLU A 266 -3.56 -18.01 -4.51
N LYS A 267 -4.66 -17.24 -4.62
CA LYS A 267 -5.74 -17.53 -5.56
C LYS A 267 -5.25 -17.58 -7.00
N SER A 268 -4.45 -16.61 -7.46
CA SER A 268 -3.93 -16.60 -8.82
C SER A 268 -3.01 -17.78 -9.11
N VAL A 269 -2.19 -18.20 -8.13
CA VAL A 269 -1.37 -19.41 -8.24
C VAL A 269 -2.26 -20.65 -8.37
N ASP A 270 -3.29 -20.77 -7.52
CA ASP A 270 -4.22 -21.89 -7.57
C ASP A 270 -5.00 -21.94 -8.89
N ASP A 271 -5.55 -20.82 -9.35
CA ASP A 271 -6.31 -20.71 -10.59
C ASP A 271 -5.46 -21.10 -11.81
N LEU A 272 -4.21 -20.62 -11.87
CA LEU A 272 -3.29 -20.96 -12.97
C LEU A 272 -2.85 -22.42 -12.93
N GLU A 273 -2.56 -22.96 -11.75
CA GLU A 273 -2.20 -24.37 -11.59
C GLU A 273 -3.37 -25.29 -11.99
N ASN A 274 -4.58 -24.98 -11.52
CA ASN A 274 -5.78 -25.75 -11.85
C ASN A 274 -6.09 -25.68 -13.36
N GLN A 275 -5.95 -24.50 -13.97
CA GLN A 275 -6.13 -24.34 -15.41
C GLN A 275 -5.11 -25.19 -16.18
N ARG A 276 -3.83 -25.18 -15.76
CA ARG A 276 -2.78 -26.01 -16.36
C ARG A 276 -3.09 -27.50 -16.23
N GLU A 277 -3.46 -27.94 -15.03
CA GLU A 277 -3.81 -29.33 -14.73
C GLU A 277 -4.97 -29.83 -15.59
N GLU A 278 -6.05 -29.05 -15.69
CA GLU A 278 -7.20 -29.38 -16.55
C GLU A 278 -6.80 -29.46 -18.03
N THR A 279 -5.97 -28.51 -18.48
CA THR A 279 -5.47 -28.48 -19.85
C THR A 279 -4.66 -29.74 -20.17
N LEU A 280 -3.66 -30.07 -19.34
CA LEU A 280 -2.80 -31.23 -19.59
C LEU A 280 -3.54 -32.55 -19.42
N ARG A 281 -4.46 -32.65 -18.45
CA ARG A 281 -5.31 -33.83 -18.27
C ARG A 281 -6.18 -34.11 -19.48
N SER A 282 -6.91 -33.10 -19.97
CA SER A 282 -7.78 -33.28 -21.15
C SER A 282 -7.00 -33.70 -22.40
N ILE A 283 -5.80 -33.14 -22.61
CA ILE A 283 -4.91 -33.50 -23.72
C ILE A 283 -4.36 -34.92 -23.54
N SER A 284 -3.96 -35.27 -22.32
CA SER A 284 -3.47 -36.60 -21.95
C SER A 284 -4.51 -37.70 -22.20
N GLU A 285 -5.76 -37.46 -21.82
CA GLU A 285 -6.88 -38.38 -22.09
C GLU A 285 -7.13 -38.55 -23.59
N MET A 286 -7.03 -37.47 -24.37
CA MET A 286 -7.15 -37.54 -25.83
C MET A 286 -6.01 -38.37 -26.43
N ARG A 287 -4.77 -38.15 -25.97
CA ARG A 287 -3.61 -38.95 -26.39
C ARG A 287 -3.81 -40.44 -26.11
N ALA A 288 -4.30 -40.78 -24.92
CA ALA A 288 -4.54 -42.17 -24.52
C ALA A 288 -5.59 -42.87 -25.41
N ARG A 289 -6.57 -42.15 -25.96
CA ARG A 289 -7.52 -42.73 -26.94
C ARG A 289 -6.87 -43.10 -28.28
N ILE A 290 -5.83 -42.35 -28.66
CA ILE A 290 -5.11 -42.56 -29.92
C ILE A 290 -4.14 -43.74 -29.79
N CYS A 291 -3.30 -43.75 -28.75
CA CYS A 291 -2.16 -44.68 -28.65
C CYS A 291 -2.14 -45.55 -27.38
N GLY A 292 -3.14 -45.45 -26.50
CA GLY A 292 -3.21 -46.22 -25.25
C GLY A 292 -2.41 -45.62 -24.08
N GLU A 293 -1.65 -44.54 -24.31
CA GLU A 293 -0.77 -43.94 -23.29
C GLU A 293 -1.07 -42.44 -23.10
N GLY A 294 -1.14 -42.00 -21.84
CA GLY A 294 -1.27 -40.59 -21.47
C GLY A 294 0.07 -39.85 -21.38
N LEU A 295 -0.02 -38.55 -21.11
CA LEU A 295 1.09 -37.68 -20.71
C LEU A 295 1.27 -37.70 -19.19
N SER A 296 2.48 -37.38 -18.73
CA SER A 296 2.80 -37.16 -17.32
C SER A 296 3.42 -35.76 -17.11
N TRP A 297 3.13 -35.17 -15.95
CA TRP A 297 3.64 -33.86 -15.54
C TRP A 297 3.65 -33.75 -14.02
N GLN A 298 4.36 -32.75 -13.53
CA GLN A 298 4.41 -32.39 -12.12
C GLN A 298 3.74 -31.03 -11.91
N PRO A 299 3.34 -30.69 -10.65
CA PRO A 299 2.89 -29.35 -10.32
C PRO A 299 3.93 -28.29 -10.70
N LEU A 300 3.48 -27.14 -11.22
CA LEU A 300 4.36 -26.06 -11.69
C LEU A 300 4.59 -24.98 -10.63
N LEU A 301 3.51 -24.48 -10.03
CA LEU A 301 3.51 -23.30 -9.16
C LEU A 301 3.39 -23.66 -7.68
N LYS A 302 2.77 -24.79 -7.35
CA LYS A 302 2.71 -25.31 -5.97
C LYS A 302 4.05 -25.96 -5.64
N ALA A 303 4.63 -25.59 -4.49
CA ALA A 303 5.90 -26.15 -4.05
C ALA A 303 5.83 -27.68 -3.97
N GLN A 304 6.88 -28.35 -4.46
CA GLN A 304 7.19 -29.75 -4.14
C GLN A 304 7.93 -29.81 -2.80
#